data_AF-A0A9D6M618-F1
#
_entry.id   AF-A0A9D6M618-F1
#
_cell.length_a   1.000
_cell.length_b   1.000
_cell.length_c   1.000
_cell.angle_alpha   90.00
_cell.angle_beta   90.00
_cell.angle_gamma   90.00
#
_symmetry.space_group_name_H-M   'P 1'
#
loop_
_entity.id
_entity.type
_entity.pdbx_description
1 polymer ?
#
loop_
_entity_poly.entity_id
_entity_poly.type
_entity_poly.pdbx_seq_one_letter_code
_entity_poly.pdbx_strand_id
1 'polypeptide(L)'
;MIGLTEIRRKAAEAGLGLEVIERDYVLNWLLWGLFTLPPLRECTVFKGGTALRKAYFADYRFSQDLDVTLTRPASAETLQAMLSDACRAAMAECGIGFSLAKFAIERDEAGEEAFSARLAYAGPRQQQREPARLKVDLTAYDVCC
;
A
#
# COMPACT_ATOMS: atom_id res chain seq x y z
N MET A 1 -6.77 8.49 14.23
CA MET A 1 -7.09 7.07 14.00
C MET A 1 -8.58 6.80 14.21
N ILE A 2 -9.26 6.07 13.31
CA ILE A 2 -10.62 5.55 13.60
C ILE A 2 -10.54 4.41 14.64
N GLY A 3 -11.47 4.39 15.59
CA GLY A 3 -11.54 3.34 16.61
C GLY A 3 -12.21 2.05 16.10
N LEU A 4 -12.04 0.95 16.84
CA LEU A 4 -12.64 -0.35 16.52
C LEU A 4 -14.18 -0.30 16.42
N THR A 5 -14.83 0.53 17.24
CA THR A 5 -16.29 0.75 17.20
C THR A 5 -16.75 1.30 15.84
N GLU A 6 -15.99 2.24 15.28
CA GLU A 6 -16.31 2.84 13.98
C GLU A 6 -16.06 1.88 12.83
N ILE A 7 -15.00 1.06 12.91
CA ILE A 7 -14.76 -0.03 11.96
C ILE A 7 -15.90 -1.05 11.99
N ARG A 8 -16.38 -1.43 13.19
CA ARG A 8 -17.53 -2.35 13.34
C ARG A 8 -18.80 -1.79 12.73
N ARG A 9 -19.08 -0.50 12.95
CA ARG A 9 -20.25 0.18 12.37
C ARG A 9 -20.19 0.16 10.84
N LYS A 10 -19.07 0.58 10.26
CA LYS A 10 -18.85 0.58 8.80
C LYS A 10 -18.91 -0.82 8.19
N ALA A 11 -18.40 -1.83 8.90
CA ALA A 11 -18.48 -3.23 8.49
C ALA A 11 -19.93 -3.73 8.44
N ALA A 12 -20.73 -3.42 9.46
CA ALA A 12 -22.15 -3.76 9.49
C ALA A 12 -22.94 -3.04 8.38
N GLU A 13 -22.68 -1.75 8.16
CA GLU A 13 -23.34 -0.95 7.11
C GLU A 13 -23.03 -1.45 5.70
N ALA A 14 -21.79 -1.87 5.46
CA ALA A 14 -21.37 -2.38 4.17
C ALA A 14 -21.69 -3.88 3.97
N GLY A 15 -22.12 -4.60 5.02
CA GLY A 15 -22.29 -6.05 4.97
C GLY A 15 -20.97 -6.82 4.77
N LEU A 16 -19.85 -6.26 5.24
CA LEU A 16 -18.50 -6.80 5.01
C LEU A 16 -17.82 -7.21 6.32
N GLY A 17 -16.82 -8.09 6.23
CA GLY A 17 -15.97 -8.46 7.37
C GLY A 17 -15.19 -7.26 7.93
N LEU A 18 -14.98 -7.24 9.25
CA LEU A 18 -14.22 -6.18 9.92
C LEU A 18 -12.79 -6.06 9.36
N GLU A 19 -12.18 -7.19 9.01
CA GLU A 19 -10.86 -7.26 8.39
C GLU A 19 -10.81 -6.55 7.04
N VAL A 20 -11.90 -6.58 6.27
CA VAL A 20 -11.99 -5.96 4.96
C VAL A 20 -12.01 -4.44 5.10
N ILE A 21 -12.86 -3.93 6.00
CA ILE A 21 -12.97 -2.49 6.26
C ILE A 21 -11.70 -1.93 6.90
N GLU A 22 -11.13 -2.63 7.89
CA GLU A 22 -9.88 -2.20 8.49
C GLU A 22 -8.76 -2.13 7.46
N ARG A 23 -8.61 -3.17 6.65
CA ARG A 23 -7.54 -3.22 5.66
C ARG A 23 -7.72 -2.15 4.58
N ASP A 24 -8.95 -1.86 4.17
CA ASP A 24 -9.23 -0.74 3.25
C ASP A 24 -8.82 0.61 3.85
N TYR A 25 -9.20 0.86 5.10
CA TYR A 25 -8.84 2.09 5.80
C TYR A 25 -7.32 2.24 5.92
N VAL A 26 -6.61 1.17 6.27
CA VAL A 26 -5.14 1.14 6.37
C VAL A 26 -4.49 1.36 5.01
N LEU A 27 -5.00 0.72 3.96
CA LEU A 27 -4.52 0.87 2.58
C LEU A 27 -4.61 2.33 2.11
N ASN A 28 -5.67 3.04 2.49
CA ASN A 28 -5.84 4.46 2.17
C ASN A 28 -4.75 5.34 2.78
N TRP A 29 -4.34 5.05 4.01
CA TRP A 29 -3.24 5.76 4.67
C TRP A 29 -1.87 5.43 4.09
N LEU A 30 -1.65 4.17 3.72
CA LEU A 30 -0.44 3.78 3.01
C LEU A 30 -0.33 4.52 1.67
N LEU A 31 -1.41 4.53 0.90
CA LEU A 31 -1.50 5.29 -0.35
C LEU A 31 -1.22 6.78 -0.13
N TRP A 32 -1.81 7.38 0.90
CA TRP A 32 -1.51 8.78 1.26
C TRP A 32 -0.02 8.98 1.54
N GLY A 33 0.61 8.09 2.32
CA GLY A 33 2.05 8.16 2.59
C GLY A 33 2.91 8.02 1.33
N LEU A 34 2.52 7.14 0.41
CA LEU A 34 3.22 6.96 -0.86
C LEU A 34 3.15 8.21 -1.75
N PHE A 35 1.98 8.86 -1.83
CA PHE A 35 1.77 10.00 -2.74
C PHE A 35 2.08 11.38 -2.14
N THR A 36 2.29 11.46 -0.83
CA THR A 36 2.68 12.72 -0.17
C THR A 36 4.18 12.98 -0.28
N LEU A 37 4.99 11.93 -0.48
CA LEU A 37 6.44 12.06 -0.61
C LEU A 37 6.85 12.35 -2.07
N PRO A 38 7.52 13.49 -2.36
CA PRO A 38 7.86 13.89 -3.72
C PRO A 38 8.64 12.84 -4.53
N PRO A 39 9.67 12.16 -3.99
CA PRO A 39 10.40 11.15 -4.75
C PRO A 39 9.52 9.97 -5.20
N LEU A 40 8.56 9.55 -4.37
CA LEU A 40 7.63 8.48 -4.72
C LEU A 40 6.61 8.96 -5.73
N ARG A 41 6.04 10.15 -5.53
CA ARG A 41 5.07 10.75 -6.44
C ARG A 41 5.63 10.95 -7.85
N GLU A 42 6.90 11.31 -7.97
CA GLU A 42 7.55 11.59 -9.26
C GLU A 42 8.05 10.32 -9.97
N CYS A 43 8.40 9.28 -9.22
CA CYS A 43 8.95 8.03 -9.76
C CYS A 43 7.92 6.90 -9.86
N THR A 44 6.67 7.11 -9.43
CA THR A 44 5.64 6.05 -9.44
C THR A 44 4.31 6.50 -10.03
N VAL A 45 3.67 5.60 -10.77
CA VAL A 45 2.30 5.73 -11.26
C VAL A 45 1.50 4.54 -10.74
N PHE A 46 0.35 4.82 -10.14
CA PHE A 46 -0.54 3.79 -9.66
C PHE A 46 -1.26 3.11 -10.85
N LYS A 47 -1.13 1.79 -10.98
CA LYS A 47 -1.85 0.99 -11.98
C LYS A 47 -2.64 -0.12 -11.26
N GLY A 48 -3.45 -0.89 -12.00
CA GLY A 48 -4.17 -2.06 -11.46
C GLY A 48 -5.55 -1.78 -10.84
N GLY A 49 -6.20 -2.84 -10.36
CA GLY A 49 -7.60 -2.83 -9.88
C GLY A 49 -7.85 -1.90 -8.70
N THR A 50 -6.84 -1.61 -7.89
CA THR A 50 -6.91 -0.65 -6.77
C THR A 50 -6.96 0.82 -7.27
N ALA A 51 -6.28 1.14 -8.38
CA ALA A 51 -6.35 2.44 -9.05
C ALA A 51 -7.73 2.67 -9.68
N LEU A 52 -8.23 1.64 -10.40
CA LEU A 52 -9.57 1.63 -11.00
C LEU A 52 -10.70 1.69 -9.95
N ARG A 53 -10.52 1.09 -8.77
CA ARG A 53 -11.49 1.15 -7.67
C ARG A 53 -11.60 2.55 -7.05
N LYS A 54 -10.47 3.21 -6.79
CA LYS A 54 -10.46 4.57 -6.21
C LYS A 54 -10.89 5.66 -7.18
N ALA A 55 -10.79 5.40 -8.49
CA ALA A 55 -11.18 6.36 -9.52
C ALA A 55 -12.54 6.06 -10.21
N TYR A 56 -13.01 4.80 -10.26
CA TYR A 56 -14.14 4.43 -11.15
C TYR A 56 -15.17 3.38 -10.66
N PHE A 57 -14.87 2.45 -9.74
CA PHE A 57 -15.83 1.35 -9.42
C PHE A 57 -15.93 1.00 -7.93
N ALA A 58 -17.14 1.13 -7.36
CA ALA A 58 -17.43 0.86 -5.95
C ALA A 58 -17.53 -0.64 -5.58
N ASP A 59 -17.87 -1.52 -6.53
CA ASP A 59 -18.32 -2.90 -6.25
C ASP A 59 -17.37 -4.04 -6.72
N TYR A 60 -16.12 -3.74 -7.08
CA TYR A 60 -15.18 -4.77 -7.55
C TYR A 60 -14.31 -5.32 -6.40
N ARG A 61 -14.12 -6.65 -6.39
CA ARG A 61 -13.39 -7.49 -5.41
C ARG A 61 -12.25 -6.74 -4.71
N PHE A 62 -12.25 -6.70 -3.37
CA PHE A 62 -11.21 -6.05 -2.56
C PHE A 62 -9.82 -6.55 -2.94
N SER A 63 -9.13 -5.81 -3.80
CA SER A 63 -7.73 -6.07 -4.14
C SER A 63 -6.91 -5.88 -2.88
N GLN A 64 -6.26 -6.96 -2.47
CA GLN A 64 -5.41 -7.01 -1.28
C GLN A 64 -4.02 -6.44 -1.58
N ASP A 65 -3.72 -6.29 -2.87
CA ASP A 65 -2.42 -5.99 -3.42
C ASP A 65 -2.43 -4.61 -4.09
N LEU A 66 -1.29 -3.95 -3.97
CA LEU A 66 -1.04 -2.60 -4.43
C LEU A 66 -0.06 -2.67 -5.62
N ASP A 67 -0.56 -2.48 -6.85
CA ASP A 67 0.28 -2.47 -8.05
C ASP A 67 0.77 -1.05 -8.37
N VAL A 68 2.09 -0.90 -8.37
CA VAL A 68 2.77 0.37 -8.64
C VAL A 68 3.66 0.19 -9.86
N THR A 69 3.57 1.10 -10.82
CA THR A 69 4.52 1.19 -11.92
C THR A 69 5.61 2.21 -11.59
N LEU A 70 6.86 1.83 -11.78
CA LEU A 70 8.00 2.75 -11.73
C LEU A 70 8.08 3.49 -13.07
N THR A 71 8.09 4.82 -13.02
CA THR A 71 8.26 5.68 -14.22
C THR A 71 9.72 6.03 -14.48
N ARG A 72 10.59 5.75 -13.51
CA ARG A 72 12.03 5.94 -13.57
C ARG A 72 12.71 4.76 -12.89
N PRO A 73 13.88 4.31 -13.37
CA PRO A 73 14.67 3.31 -12.67
C PRO A 73 15.00 3.78 -11.24
N ALA A 74 14.90 2.86 -10.29
CA ALA A 74 15.26 3.09 -8.90
C ALA A 74 15.88 1.82 -8.33
N SER A 75 16.95 1.95 -7.53
CA SER A 75 17.57 0.79 -6.92
C SER A 75 16.68 0.19 -5.82
N ALA A 76 16.91 -1.09 -5.51
CA ALA A 76 16.22 -1.77 -4.42
C ALA A 76 16.36 -1.03 -3.09
N GLU A 77 17.53 -0.46 -2.80
CA GLU A 77 17.81 0.31 -1.58
C GLU A 77 17.00 1.61 -1.56
N THR A 78 16.95 2.32 -2.69
CA THR A 78 16.16 3.54 -2.84
C THR A 78 14.67 3.25 -2.62
N LEU A 79 14.13 2.19 -3.23
CA LEU A 79 12.74 1.78 -3.07
C LEU A 79 12.43 1.37 -1.62
N GLN A 80 13.30 0.61 -0.96
CA GLN A 80 13.15 0.26 0.45
C GLN A 80 13.12 1.49 1.36
N ALA A 81 14.02 2.46 1.13
CA ALA A 81 14.06 3.71 1.87
C ALA A 81 12.76 4.51 1.67
N MET A 82 12.33 4.66 0.43
CA MET A 82 11.08 5.35 0.05
C MET A 82 9.85 4.71 0.69
N LEU A 83 9.71 3.38 0.63
CA LEU A 83 8.60 2.66 1.28
C LEU A 83 8.62 2.82 2.80
N SER A 84 9.82 2.83 3.39
CA SER A 84 9.99 3.06 4.84
C SER A 84 9.62 4.49 5.24
N ASP A 85 9.97 5.49 4.41
CA ASP A 85 9.53 6.88 4.60
C ASP A 85 8.01 7.01 4.48
N ALA A 86 7.39 6.34 3.50
CA ALA A 86 5.93 6.34 3.35
C ALA A 86 5.24 5.73 4.58
N CYS A 87 5.80 4.65 5.14
CA CYS A 87 5.32 4.06 6.40
C CYS A 87 5.41 5.07 7.55
N ARG A 88 6.55 5.76 7.69
CA ARG A 88 6.76 6.77 8.74
C ARG A 88 5.79 7.94 8.59
N ALA A 89 5.60 8.45 7.38
CA ALA A 89 4.66 9.54 7.10
C ALA A 89 3.23 9.13 7.45
N ALA A 90 2.78 7.97 6.96
CA ALA A 90 1.45 7.45 7.27
C ALA A 90 1.26 7.23 8.78
N MET A 91 2.26 6.68 9.46
CA MET A 91 2.24 6.48 10.91
C MET A 91 2.13 7.79 11.68
N ALA A 92 2.91 8.81 11.29
CA ALA A 92 2.89 10.13 11.94
C ALA A 92 1.52 10.81 11.81
N GLU A 93 0.87 10.67 10.64
CA GLU A 93 -0.40 11.33 10.36
C GLU A 93 -1.59 10.60 11.01
N CYS A 94 -1.66 9.27 10.89
CA CYS A 94 -2.85 8.52 11.29
C CYS A 94 -2.73 7.79 12.63
N GLY A 95 -1.51 7.64 13.15
CA GLY A 95 -1.17 6.92 14.38
C GLY A 95 -1.14 5.39 14.26
N ILE A 96 -1.40 4.82 13.08
CA ILE A 96 -1.33 3.36 12.85
C ILE A 96 0.12 2.97 12.71
N GLY A 97 0.54 1.92 13.43
CA GLY A 97 1.89 1.40 13.26
C GLY A 97 2.07 0.82 11.87
N PHE A 98 3.07 1.31 11.13
CA PHE A 98 3.45 0.80 9.81
C PHE A 98 4.94 0.48 9.79
N SER A 99 5.31 -0.63 9.15
CA SER A 99 6.71 -0.96 8.91
C SER A 99 6.89 -1.80 7.65
N LEU A 100 8.03 -1.63 6.98
CA LEU A 100 8.44 -2.52 5.90
C LEU A 100 8.90 -3.86 6.52
N ALA A 101 8.14 -4.94 6.26
CA ALA A 101 8.39 -6.24 6.87
C ALA A 101 9.19 -7.18 5.97
N LYS A 102 9.01 -7.09 4.65
CA LYS A 102 9.80 -7.85 3.67
C LYS A 102 9.92 -7.04 2.38
N PHE A 103 11.08 -7.14 1.75
CA PHE A 103 11.32 -6.64 0.40
C PHE A 103 12.02 -7.75 -0.38
N ALA A 104 11.62 -7.95 -1.64
CA ALA A 104 12.18 -8.94 -2.53
C ALA A 104 12.37 -8.32 -3.91
N ILE A 105 13.50 -8.66 -4.54
CA ILE A 105 13.75 -8.37 -5.95
C ILE A 105 13.24 -9.59 -6.70
N GLU A 106 12.20 -9.40 -7.50
CA GLU A 106 11.58 -10.46 -8.30
C GLU A 106 12.22 -10.53 -9.69
N ARG A 107 12.64 -9.37 -10.23
CA ARG A 107 13.40 -9.25 -11.49
C ARG A 107 14.33 -8.05 -11.44
N ASP A 108 15.56 -8.21 -11.90
CA ASP A 108 16.62 -7.19 -11.92
C ASP A 108 17.23 -7.10 -13.32
N GLU A 109 16.35 -7.02 -14.32
CA GLU A 109 16.72 -6.83 -15.72
C GLU A 109 16.33 -5.39 -16.09
N ALA A 110 17.26 -4.65 -16.68
CA ALA A 110 17.05 -3.24 -17.00
C ALA A 110 15.86 -3.06 -17.96
N GLY A 111 14.87 -2.25 -17.55
CA GLY A 111 13.62 -2.04 -18.28
C GLY A 111 12.50 -3.01 -17.89
N GLU A 112 12.81 -4.05 -17.12
CA GLU A 112 11.88 -5.08 -16.65
C GLU A 112 12.00 -5.30 -15.14
N GLU A 113 12.54 -4.34 -14.39
CA GLU A 113 12.74 -4.45 -12.95
C GLU A 113 11.41 -4.68 -12.23
N ALA A 114 11.39 -5.67 -11.33
CA ALA A 114 10.21 -6.01 -10.55
C ALA A 114 10.60 -6.25 -9.09
N PHE A 115 9.85 -5.64 -8.18
CA PHE A 115 10.06 -5.72 -6.74
C PHE A 115 8.76 -6.05 -6.03
N SER A 116 8.84 -6.85 -4.97
CA SER A 116 7.71 -7.14 -4.11
C SER A 116 8.00 -6.74 -2.66
N ALA A 117 7.15 -5.89 -2.11
CA ALA A 117 7.23 -5.43 -0.73
C ALA A 117 6.02 -5.91 0.08
N ARG A 118 6.25 -6.27 1.34
CA ARG A 118 5.20 -6.51 2.33
C ARG A 118 5.35 -5.53 3.48
N LEU A 119 4.30 -4.75 3.73
CA LEU A 119 4.25 -3.76 4.79
C LEU A 119 3.36 -4.30 5.91
N ALA A 120 3.92 -4.43 7.10
CA ALA A 120 3.17 -4.81 8.29
C ALA A 120 2.44 -3.57 8.85
N TYR A 121 1.25 -3.80 9.40
CA TYR A 121 0.52 -2.75 10.11
C TYR A 121 -0.11 -3.22 11.41
N ALA A 122 -0.24 -2.30 12.36
CA ALA A 122 -0.90 -2.50 13.64
C ALA A 122 -2.22 -1.71 13.68
N GLY A 123 -3.26 -2.29 13.08
CA GLY A 123 -4.59 -1.67 12.97
C GLY A 123 -5.39 -1.72 14.29
N PRO A 124 -6.58 -1.10 14.32
CA PRO A 124 -7.42 -1.02 15.53
C PRO A 124 -7.87 -2.37 16.11
N ARG A 125 -7.81 -3.47 15.35
CA ARG A 125 -7.98 -4.85 15.86
C ARG A 125 -6.82 -5.36 16.72
N GLN A 126 -5.71 -4.62 16.80
CA GLN A 126 -4.53 -4.94 17.62
C GLN A 126 -4.11 -6.42 17.53
N GLN A 127 -3.76 -6.86 16.32
CA GLN A 127 -3.31 -8.24 16.06
C GLN A 127 -1.90 -8.45 16.65
N GLN A 128 -1.82 -8.75 17.94
CA GLN A 128 -0.56 -8.83 18.71
C GLN A 128 0.34 -10.02 18.35
N ARG A 129 -0.19 -11.09 17.73
CA ARG A 129 0.59 -12.32 17.43
C ARG A 129 1.15 -12.38 16.01
N GLU A 130 0.41 -11.88 15.03
CA GLU A 130 0.86 -11.75 13.64
C GLU A 130 0.32 -10.43 13.08
N PRO A 131 1.18 -9.44 12.80
CA PRO A 131 0.73 -8.20 12.19
C PRO A 131 0.23 -8.50 10.78
N ALA A 132 -0.95 -8.00 10.44
CA ALA A 132 -1.47 -8.07 9.07
C ALA A 132 -0.53 -7.33 8.12
N ARG A 133 -0.52 -7.79 6.86
CA ARG A 133 0.40 -7.29 5.84
C ARG A 133 -0.37 -6.78 4.63
N LEU A 134 0.13 -5.70 4.05
CA LEU A 134 -0.22 -5.21 2.73
C LEU A 134 0.89 -5.57 1.76
N LYS A 135 0.54 -6.06 0.58
CA LYS A 135 1.51 -6.34 -0.50
C LYS A 135 1.56 -5.15 -1.44
N VAL A 136 2.77 -4.75 -1.82
CA VAL A 136 3.03 -3.73 -2.83
C VAL A 136 3.96 -4.33 -3.87
N ASP A 137 3.49 -4.45 -5.10
CA ASP A 137 4.30 -4.88 -6.23
C ASP A 137 4.70 -3.64 -7.04
N LEU A 138 6.00 -3.48 -7.27
CA LEU A 138 6.57 -2.38 -8.04
C LEU A 138 7.18 -2.94 -9.32
N THR A 139 6.77 -2.44 -10.47
CA THR A 139 7.23 -2.93 -11.78
C THR A 139 7.67 -1.78 -12.67
N ALA A 140 8.85 -1.88 -13.28
CA ALA A 140 9.21 -1.06 -14.42
C ALA A 140 8.37 -1.56 -15.61
N TYR A 141 7.54 -0.67 -16.17
CA TYR A 141 6.92 -0.92 -17.47
C TYR A 141 7.55 0.04 -18.45
N ASP A 142 7.92 -0.46 -19.63
CA ASP A 142 8.30 0.33 -20.80
C ASP A 142 7.34 1.50 -20.96
N VAL A 143 7.78 2.68 -20.51
CA VAL A 143 7.21 3.93 -20.97
C VAL A 143 7.78 4.04 -22.37
N CYS A 144 7.09 3.49 -23.37
CA CYS A 144 7.45 3.70 -24.77
C CYS A 144 7.51 5.22 -24.98
N CYS A 145 8.74 5.72 -25.08
CA CYS A 145 9.05 7.04 -25.63
C CYS A 145 8.75 7.03 -27.14
#